data_AF-A0A183A4H4-F1
#
_entry.id   AF-A0A183A4H4-F1
#
_cell.length_a   1.000
_cell.length_b   1.000
_cell.length_c   1.000
_cell.angle_alpha   90.00
_cell.angle_beta   90.00
_cell.angle_gamma   90.00
#
_symmetry.space_group_name_H-M   'P 1'
#
loop_
_entity.id
_entity.type
_entity.pdbx_description
1 polymer ?
#
loop_
_entity_poly.entity_id
_entity_poly.type
_entity_poly.pdbx_seq_one_letter_code
_entity_poly.pdbx_strand_id
1 'polypeptide(L)'
;MLQDWISCSPVLKLSDQDLVVVDYYSYVGSCVTNDGSAAKEITARISKARAAYAELKHFWRRRDVSLKLKGRVYCATVRAVLLYGCETLSLRLDNIRRLEVFDYRCLRSSAHVG
;
A
#
# COMPACT_ATOMS: atom_id res chain seq x y z
N MET A 1 12.04 36.71 -3.72
CA MET A 1 10.98 36.71 -2.69
C MET A 1 10.41 35.30 -2.44
N LEU A 2 11.19 34.22 -2.55
CA LEU A 2 10.75 32.83 -2.28
C LEU A 2 11.69 32.09 -1.31
N GLN A 3 12.67 32.80 -0.72
CA GLN A 3 13.70 32.19 0.13
C GLN A 3 13.38 32.30 1.63
N ASP A 4 12.35 33.05 2.02
CA ASP A 4 12.03 33.29 3.44
C ASP A 4 11.20 32.17 4.09
N TRP A 5 10.70 31.20 3.31
CA TRP A 5 9.79 30.16 3.82
C TRP A 5 10.51 28.94 4.44
N ILE A 6 11.82 28.79 4.23
CA ILE A 6 12.56 27.57 4.62
C ILE A 6 13.16 27.68 6.04
N SER A 7 13.23 28.88 6.63
CA SER A 7 14.06 29.10 7.84
C SER A 7 13.35 28.89 9.18
N CYS A 8 12.03 28.70 9.23
CA CYS A 8 11.33 28.38 10.46
C CYS A 8 10.62 27.06 10.26
N SER A 9 11.04 25.99 10.96
CA SER A 9 10.12 24.89 11.25
C SER A 9 9.07 25.46 12.21
N PRO A 10 7.84 25.78 11.77
CA PRO A 10 6.88 26.38 12.67
C PRO A 10 6.51 25.33 13.73
N VAL A 11 6.67 25.68 15.01
CA VAL A 11 6.15 24.85 16.11
C VAL A 11 4.64 24.97 16.04
N LEU A 12 3.99 23.94 15.49
CA LEU A 12 2.54 23.86 15.42
C LEU A 12 2.02 23.53 16.80
N LYS A 13 1.09 24.34 17.30
CA LYS A 13 0.41 24.10 18.57
C LYS A 13 -1.04 23.71 18.33
N LEU A 14 -1.50 22.66 19.03
CA LEU A 14 -2.90 22.28 19.08
C LEU A 14 -3.35 22.38 20.54
N SER A 15 -4.32 23.27 20.82
CA SER A 15 -4.81 23.52 22.19
C SER A 15 -3.67 23.79 23.20
N ASP A 16 -2.76 24.69 22.84
CA ASP A 16 -1.54 25.03 23.60
C ASP A 16 -0.51 23.91 23.83
N GLN A 17 -0.66 22.75 23.17
CA GLN A 17 0.33 21.68 23.16
C GLN A 17 1.13 21.68 21.86
N ASP A 18 2.46 21.57 21.97
CA ASP A 18 3.35 21.43 20.83
C ASP A 18 3.12 20.07 20.13
N LEU A 19 2.87 20.12 18.83
CA LEU A 19 2.77 18.92 18.00
C LEU A 19 4.15 18.29 17.81
N VAL A 20 4.25 17.00 18.14
CA VAL A 20 5.48 16.23 17.94
C VAL A 20 5.68 15.97 16.44
N VAL A 21 6.84 16.37 15.93
CA VAL A 21 7.28 16.01 14.58
C VAL A 21 7.74 14.55 14.59
N VAL A 22 7.15 13.73 13.73
CA VAL A 22 7.47 12.30 13.59
C VAL A 22 7.93 11.99 12.16
N ASP A 23 8.81 11.00 12.01
CA ASP A 23 9.30 10.57 10.70
C ASP A 23 8.20 9.97 9.81
N TYR A 24 7.18 9.39 10.42
CA TYR A 24 6.01 8.84 9.74
C TYR A 24 4.80 8.77 10.66
N TYR A 25 3.62 8.88 10.06
CA TYR A 25 2.34 8.83 10.76
C TYR A 25 1.31 8.05 9.93
N SER A 26 0.43 7.30 10.61
CA SER A 26 -0.67 6.59 9.96
C SER A 26 -1.94 7.44 10.02
N TYR A 27 -2.38 7.93 8.86
CA TYR A 27 -3.60 8.73 8.71
C TYR A 27 -4.61 7.97 7.84
N VAL A 28 -5.78 7.65 8.41
CA VAL A 28 -6.91 6.99 7.72
C VAL A 28 -6.46 5.73 6.94
N GLY A 29 -5.49 4.99 7.51
CA GLY A 29 -4.96 3.76 6.91
C GLY A 29 -3.88 3.95 5.83
N SER A 30 -3.46 5.18 5.54
CA SER A 30 -2.29 5.51 4.72
C SER A 30 -1.13 6.01 5.59
N CYS A 31 0.09 5.67 5.21
CA CYS A 31 1.32 6.07 5.88
C CYS A 31 1.90 7.31 5.20
N VAL A 32 1.95 8.41 5.94
CA VAL A 32 2.56 9.68 5.51
C VAL A 32 3.96 9.73 6.11
N THR A 33 4.96 10.10 5.31
CA THR A 33 6.35 10.24 5.76
C THR A 33 6.82 11.69 5.64
N ASN A 34 7.74 12.09 6.51
CA ASN A 34 8.31 13.44 6.51
C ASN A 34 9.08 13.76 5.21
N ASP A 35 9.70 12.75 4.59
CA ASP A 35 10.42 12.87 3.32
C ASP A 35 9.51 12.76 2.07
N GLY A 36 8.20 12.64 2.25
CA GLY A 36 7.23 12.47 1.16
C GLY A 36 7.36 11.15 0.38
N SER A 37 8.17 10.20 0.88
CA SER A 37 8.41 8.93 0.22
C SER A 37 7.24 7.95 0.36
N ALA A 38 6.75 7.46 -0.78
CA ALA A 38 5.74 6.40 -0.82
C ALA A 38 6.27 5.02 -0.36
N ALA A 39 7.57 4.85 -0.07
CA ALA A 39 8.16 3.53 0.18
C ALA A 39 7.57 2.81 1.41
N LYS A 40 7.28 3.53 2.49
CA LYS A 40 6.64 2.96 3.69
C LYS A 40 5.19 2.57 3.40
N GLU A 41 4.46 3.43 2.69
CA GLU A 41 3.08 3.15 2.29
C GLU A 41 2.98 1.92 1.38
N ILE A 42 3.86 1.81 0.38
CA ILE A 42 3.94 0.64 -0.51
C ILE A 42 4.21 -0.63 0.28
N THR A 43 5.10 -0.57 1.27
CA THR A 43 5.38 -1.70 2.17
C THR A 43 4.15 -2.10 2.99
N ALA A 44 3.41 -1.11 3.49
CA ALA A 44 2.17 -1.34 4.24
C ALA A 44 1.08 -1.96 3.34
N ARG A 45 0.92 -1.47 2.11
CA ARG A 45 -0.05 -2.00 1.12
C ARG A 45 0.24 -3.44 0.73
N ILE A 46 1.51 -3.77 0.43
CA ILE A 46 1.93 -5.14 0.16
C ILE A 46 1.63 -6.05 1.36
N SER A 47 1.86 -5.57 2.59
CA SER A 47 1.60 -6.36 3.79
C SER A 47 0.11 -6.63 4.00
N LYS A 48 -0.75 -5.61 3.80
CA LYS A 48 -2.21 -5.75 3.87
C LYS A 48 -2.74 -6.68 2.77
N ALA A 49 -2.27 -6.51 1.54
CA ALA A 49 -2.67 -7.35 0.41
C ALA A 49 -2.23 -8.81 0.61
N ARG A 50 -1.05 -9.04 1.22
CA ARG A 50 -0.58 -10.37 1.60
C ARG A 50 -1.50 -11.02 2.63
N ALA A 51 -1.96 -10.27 3.64
CA ALA A 51 -2.91 -10.77 4.61
C ALA A 51 -4.24 -11.17 3.94
N ALA A 52 -4.81 -10.28 3.11
CA ALA A 52 -6.03 -10.56 2.35
C ALA A 52 -5.88 -11.80 1.44
N TYR A 53 -4.73 -11.97 0.78
CA TYR A 53 -4.45 -13.16 -0.02
C TYR A 53 -4.41 -14.44 0.85
N ALA A 54 -3.78 -14.36 2.03
CA ALA A 54 -3.63 -15.49 2.94
C ALA A 54 -4.96 -15.93 3.57
N GLU A 55 -5.88 -15.00 3.84
CA GLU A 55 -7.25 -15.32 4.31
C GLU A 55 -7.99 -16.22 3.32
N LEU A 56 -7.77 -16.03 2.02
CA LEU A 56 -8.39 -16.81 0.95
C LEU A 56 -7.58 -18.06 0.54
N LYS A 57 -6.60 -18.51 1.35
CA LYS A 57 -5.72 -19.65 1.03
C LYS A 57 -6.45 -20.92 0.58
N HIS A 58 -7.60 -21.22 1.19
CA HIS A 58 -8.40 -22.40 0.85
C HIS A 58 -9.15 -22.22 -0.47
N PHE A 59 -9.64 -21.01 -0.72
CA PHE A 59 -10.30 -20.66 -1.98
C PHE A 59 -9.33 -20.78 -3.18
N TRP A 60 -8.08 -20.33 -3.03
CA TRP A 60 -7.09 -20.49 -4.10
C TRP A 60 -6.77 -21.95 -4.42
N ARG A 61 -6.85 -22.85 -3.42
CA ARG A 61 -6.61 -24.29 -3.56
C ARG A 61 -7.74 -25.08 -4.20
N ARG A 62 -8.93 -24.50 -4.32
CA ARG A 62 -10.09 -25.17 -4.91
C ARG A 62 -9.90 -25.40 -6.40
N ARG A 63 -10.02 -26.66 -6.82
CA ARG A 63 -9.93 -27.08 -8.23
C ARG A 63 -11.26 -26.93 -8.97
N ASP A 64 -12.36 -26.95 -8.23
CA ASP A 64 -13.73 -26.80 -8.73
C ASP A 64 -14.10 -25.33 -9.04
N VAL A 65 -13.21 -24.38 -8.75
CA VAL A 65 -13.39 -22.96 -9.04
C VAL A 65 -12.62 -22.57 -10.31
N SER A 66 -13.33 -22.02 -11.31
CA SER A 66 -12.70 -21.57 -12.55
C SER A 66 -11.66 -20.46 -12.33
N LEU A 67 -10.62 -20.46 -13.15
CA LEU A 67 -9.60 -19.39 -13.15
C LEU A 67 -10.21 -18.00 -13.35
N LYS A 68 -11.26 -17.90 -14.16
CA LYS A 68 -11.99 -16.64 -14.40
C LYS A 68 -12.60 -16.09 -13.11
N LEU A 69 -13.21 -16.95 -12.28
CA LEU A 69 -13.77 -16.53 -10.99
C LEU A 69 -12.66 -16.20 -9.99
N LYS A 70 -11.59 -17.00 -9.92
CA LYS A 70 -10.41 -16.69 -9.09
C LYS A 70 -9.83 -15.32 -9.43
N GLY A 71 -9.70 -15.00 -10.72
CA GLY A 71 -9.23 -13.70 -11.18
C GLY A 71 -10.13 -12.53 -10.75
N ARG A 72 -11.46 -12.69 -10.84
CA ARG A 72 -12.42 -11.67 -10.36
C ARG A 72 -12.30 -11.45 -8.86
N VAL A 73 -12.26 -12.52 -8.07
CA VAL A 73 -12.10 -12.44 -6.61
C VAL A 73 -10.76 -11.79 -6.26
N TYR A 74 -9.68 -12.17 -6.95
CA TYR A 74 -8.36 -11.57 -6.76
C TYR A 74 -8.38 -10.05 -7.00
N CYS A 75 -8.97 -9.60 -8.11
CA CYS A 75 -9.07 -8.18 -8.42
C CYS A 75 -9.87 -7.41 -7.35
N ALA A 76 -10.99 -7.97 -6.90
CA ALA A 76 -11.89 -7.33 -5.95
C ALA A 76 -11.33 -7.29 -4.51
N THR A 77 -10.46 -8.22 -4.14
CA THR A 77 -9.98 -8.38 -2.75
C THR A 77 -8.52 -7.95 -2.60
N VAL A 78 -7.62 -8.66 -3.25
CA VAL A 78 -6.17 -8.49 -3.06
C VAL A 78 -5.65 -7.31 -3.86
N ARG A 79 -6.01 -7.21 -5.15
CA ARG A 79 -5.51 -6.13 -6.02
C ARG A 79 -6.07 -4.76 -5.62
N ALA A 80 -7.33 -4.71 -5.19
CA ALA A 80 -7.93 -3.50 -4.65
C ALA A 80 -7.18 -2.98 -3.41
N VAL A 81 -6.83 -3.87 -2.46
CA VAL A 81 -6.06 -3.50 -1.27
C VAL A 81 -4.62 -3.09 -1.61
N LEU A 82 -3.99 -3.79 -2.55
CA LEU A 82 -2.62 -3.53 -3.00
C LEU A 82 -2.47 -2.14 -3.63
N LEU A 83 -3.46 -1.72 -4.43
CA LEU A 83 -3.40 -0.49 -5.22
C LEU A 83 -4.13 0.69 -4.57
N TYR A 84 -4.80 0.50 -3.44
CA TYR A 84 -5.52 1.59 -2.78
C TYR A 84 -4.60 2.78 -2.50
N GLY A 85 -5.04 3.97 -2.92
CA GLY A 85 -4.35 5.23 -2.69
C GLY A 85 -3.12 5.44 -3.56
N CYS A 86 -2.74 4.47 -4.40
CA CYS A 86 -1.58 4.59 -5.28
C CYS A 86 -1.73 5.72 -6.31
N GLU A 87 -2.96 6.10 -6.66
CA GLU A 87 -3.27 7.26 -7.51
C GLU A 87 -2.87 8.61 -6.88
N THR A 88 -2.74 8.68 -5.56
CA THR A 88 -2.37 9.89 -4.81
C THR A 88 -0.90 9.91 -4.36
N LEU A 89 -0.16 8.81 -4.59
CA LEU A 89 1.23 8.68 -4.14
C LEU A 89 2.21 9.11 -5.23
N SER A 90 3.32 9.73 -4.82
CA SER A 90 4.48 9.97 -5.69
C SER A 90 5.24 8.65 -5.94
N LEU A 91 4.72 7.83 -6.86
CA LEU A 91 5.28 6.54 -7.21
C LEU A 91 6.55 6.68 -8.06
N ARG A 92 7.66 6.14 -7.55
CA ARG A 92 8.90 5.92 -8.31
C ARG A 92 8.87 4.55 -8.97
N LEU A 93 9.69 4.34 -10.00
CA LEU A 93 9.80 3.06 -10.71
C LEU A 93 10.06 1.88 -9.77
N ASP A 94 10.91 2.05 -8.75
CA ASP A 94 11.18 1.00 -7.78
C ASP A 94 9.94 0.62 -6.95
N ASN A 95 9.07 1.58 -6.65
CA ASN A 95 7.81 1.31 -5.96
C ASN A 95 6.83 0.52 -6.85
N ILE A 96 6.72 0.90 -8.13
CA ILE A 96 5.89 0.19 -9.11
C ILE A 96 6.37 -1.26 -9.24
N ARG A 97 7.68 -1.46 -9.42
CA ARG A 97 8.29 -2.81 -9.50
C ARG A 97 7.98 -3.66 -8.27
N ARG A 98 8.02 -3.08 -7.07
CA ARG A 98 7.69 -3.80 -5.82
C ARG A 98 6.22 -4.25 -5.79
N LEU A 99 5.29 -3.40 -6.24
CA LEU A 99 3.88 -3.76 -6.36
C LEU A 99 3.67 -4.87 -7.40
N GLU A 100 4.28 -4.73 -8.58
CA GLU A 100 4.19 -5.69 -9.68
C GLU A 100 4.75 -7.07 -9.29
N VAL A 101 5.93 -7.11 -8.66
CA VAL A 101 6.53 -8.37 -8.20
C VAL A 101 5.59 -9.12 -7.25
N PHE A 102 4.92 -8.41 -6.35
CA PHE A 102 3.92 -9.01 -5.48
C PHE A 102 2.68 -9.49 -6.27
N ASP A 103 2.14 -8.64 -7.15
CA ASP A 103 0.95 -8.95 -7.97
C ASP A 103 1.15 -10.21 -8.82
N TYR A 104 2.26 -10.27 -9.56
CA TYR A 104 2.61 -11.43 -10.39
C TYR A 104 2.84 -12.70 -9.56
N ARG A 105 3.42 -12.59 -8.37
CA ARG A 105 3.62 -13.75 -7.48
C ARG A 105 2.29 -14.34 -7.04
N CYS A 106 1.34 -13.50 -6.63
CA CYS A 106 0.01 -13.94 -6.20
C CYS A 106 -0.77 -14.57 -7.36
N LEU A 107 -0.76 -13.95 -8.54
CA LEU A 107 -1.44 -14.46 -9.73
C LEU A 107 -0.87 -15.82 -10.15
N ARG A 108 0.46 -15.94 -10.28
CA ARG A 108 1.12 -17.20 -10.62
C ARG A 108 0.76 -18.32 -9.64
N SER A 109 0.79 -18.02 -8.34
CA SER A 109 0.44 -18.99 -7.31
C SER A 109 -1.03 -19.42 -7.42
N SER A 110 -1.96 -18.49 -7.64
CA SER A 110 -3.39 -18.81 -7.72
C SER A 110 -3.76 -19.64 -8.95
N ALA A 111 -2.97 -19.52 -10.03
CA ALA A 111 -3.11 -20.29 -11.26
C ALA A 111 -2.47 -21.68 -11.20
N HIS A 112 -1.37 -21.84 -10.45
CA HIS A 112 -0.63 -23.11 -10.33
C HIS A 112 -1.11 -24.03 -9.22
N VAL A 113 -2.00 -23.58 -8.32
CA VAL A 113 -2.59 -24.46 -7.30
C VAL A 113 -3.72 -25.31 -7.93
N GLY A 114 -3.34 -26.04 -8.98
CA GLY A 114 -4.15 -26.93 -9.80
C GLY A 114 -3.74 -28.39 -9.64
#